data_AF-A0A6I7WHP1-F1
#
_entry.id   AF-A0A6I7WHP1-F1
#
_cell.length_a   1.000
_cell.length_b   1.000
_cell.length_c   1.000
_cell.angle_alpha   90.00
_cell.angle_beta   90.00
_cell.angle_gamma   90.00
#
_symmetry.space_group_name_H-M   'P 1'
#
loop_
_entity.id
_entity.type
_entity.pdbx_description
1 polymer ?
#
loop_
_entity_poly.entity_id
_entity_poly.type
_entity_poly.pdbx_seq_one_letter_code
_entity_poly.pdbx_strand_id
1 'polypeptide(L)'
;MSQIVDYDNKDLEKLSLYARNLRPMLRETLLDEDDIDLNSVVLSHYRLSKIRQQDINLKDKAETGVYLSPGDEIGTAKPKDKKEEFLSQIISRLNELFITDELTDKDLVNYAYTVRDKLSENALVMSQIANNTPEQAMLGDFPKAIDDAVMDSNDAHQNQMMQLLSDPAKAAGFARVVFDLLVQGK
;
A
#
# COMPACT_ATOMS: atom_id res chain seq x y z
N MET A 1 30.25 63.73 -1.14
CA MET A 1 31.25 63.75 -0.04
C MET A 1 32.39 62.85 -0.45
N SER A 2 33.58 63.40 -0.72
CA SER A 2 34.74 62.62 -1.14
C SER A 2 35.42 62.04 0.11
N GLN A 3 35.42 60.73 0.26
CA GLN A 3 36.13 60.05 1.35
C GLN A 3 37.58 59.84 0.89
N ILE A 4 38.51 60.58 1.48
CA ILE A 4 39.94 60.43 1.22
C ILE A 4 40.38 59.16 1.94
N VAL A 5 40.72 58.12 1.18
CA VAL A 5 41.22 56.85 1.71
C VAL A 5 42.73 56.90 1.69
N ASP A 6 43.34 56.66 2.86
CA ASP A 6 44.79 56.57 3.01
C ASP A 6 45.28 55.20 2.49
N TYR A 7 46.13 55.24 1.45
CA TYR A 7 46.63 54.06 0.76
C TYR A 7 47.73 53.33 1.52
N ASP A 8 48.34 53.96 2.54
CA ASP A 8 49.38 53.33 3.38
C ASP A 8 48.79 52.56 4.58
N ASN A 9 47.46 52.41 4.64
CA ASN A 9 46.80 51.66 5.70
C ASN A 9 46.96 50.14 5.51
N LYS A 10 47.80 49.53 6.34
CA LYS A 10 48.06 48.08 6.36
C LYS A 10 46.83 47.20 6.52
N ASP A 11 45.77 47.68 7.20
CA ASP A 11 44.57 46.88 7.39
C ASP A 11 43.70 46.84 6.13
N LEU A 12 43.71 47.92 5.32
CA LEU A 12 43.10 47.90 3.98
C LEU A 12 43.86 46.99 3.02
N GLU A 13 45.20 46.96 3.11
CA GLU A 13 46.02 46.04 2.32
C GLU A 13 45.69 44.58 2.65
N LYS A 14 45.64 44.22 3.94
CA LYS A 14 45.22 42.88 4.38
C LYS A 14 43.82 42.51 3.92
N LEU A 15 42.86 43.44 4.02
CA LEU A 15 41.49 43.22 3.57
C LEU A 15 41.44 42.98 2.06
N SER A 16 42.22 43.73 1.27
CA SER A 16 42.30 43.57 -0.18
C SER A 16 42.84 42.19 -0.58
N LEU A 17 43.87 41.70 0.12
CA LEU A 17 44.44 40.37 -0.07
C LEU A 17 43.43 39.28 0.32
N TYR A 18 42.75 39.44 1.46
CA TYR A 18 41.72 38.52 1.91
C TYR A 18 40.55 38.44 0.92
N ALA A 19 39.99 39.58 0.52
CA ALA A 19 38.88 39.64 -0.43
C ALA A 19 39.24 39.05 -1.80
N ARG A 20 40.49 39.24 -2.26
CA ARG A 20 40.97 38.66 -3.52
C ARG A 20 41.03 37.14 -3.49
N ASN A 21 41.39 36.55 -2.35
CA ASN A 21 41.41 35.10 -2.16
C ASN A 21 40.02 34.52 -1.84
N LEU A 22 39.14 35.31 -1.24
CA LEU A 22 37.76 34.92 -0.95
C LEU A 22 36.89 34.90 -2.23
N ARG A 23 37.11 35.83 -3.16
CA ARG A 23 36.36 35.95 -4.42
C ARG A 23 36.21 34.65 -5.22
N PRO A 24 37.25 33.82 -5.45
CA PRO A 24 37.08 32.55 -6.15
C PRO A 24 36.30 31.50 -5.33
N MET A 25 36.33 31.56 -3.99
CA MET A 25 35.59 30.64 -3.11
C MET A 25 34.10 30.97 -3.02
N LEU A 26 33.74 32.23 -3.22
CA LEU A 26 32.36 32.72 -3.29
C LEU A 26 31.75 32.62 -4.70
N ARG A 27 32.41 31.92 -5.64
CA ARG A 27 31.73 31.54 -6.87
C ARG A 27 30.66 30.54 -6.49
N GLU A 28 29.42 31.02 -6.39
CA GLU A 28 28.25 30.18 -6.45
C GLU A 28 28.44 29.31 -7.70
N THR A 29 28.63 28.02 -7.47
CA THR A 29 28.29 27.04 -8.49
C THR A 29 26.79 27.25 -8.66
N LEU A 30 26.42 27.95 -9.73
CA LEU A 30 25.10 27.77 -10.31
C LEU A 30 25.08 26.29 -10.70
N LEU A 31 24.76 25.45 -9.71
CA LEU A 31 24.06 24.22 -9.99
C LEU A 31 22.83 24.74 -10.71
N ASP A 32 22.79 24.54 -12.04
CA ASP A 32 21.52 24.57 -12.73
C ASP A 32 20.64 23.67 -11.85
N GLU A 33 19.66 24.26 -11.17
CA GLU A 33 18.66 23.49 -10.45
C GLU A 33 18.07 22.61 -11.54
N ASP A 34 18.50 21.35 -11.59
CA ASP A 34 17.98 20.36 -12.53
C ASP A 34 16.46 20.44 -12.36
N ASP A 35 15.78 20.94 -13.38
CA ASP A 35 14.34 21.15 -13.37
C ASP A 35 13.71 19.81 -12.99
N ILE A 36 13.23 19.72 -11.74
CA ILE A 36 12.86 18.44 -11.15
C ILE A 36 11.67 17.92 -11.94
N ASP A 37 11.85 16.82 -12.67
CA ASP A 37 10.79 16.22 -13.48
C ASP A 37 9.71 15.60 -12.58
N LEU A 38 8.67 16.39 -12.32
CA LEU A 38 7.51 15.99 -11.54
C LEU A 38 6.46 15.22 -12.37
N ASN A 39 6.72 14.87 -13.63
CA ASN A 39 5.75 14.13 -14.45
C ASN A 39 5.36 12.78 -13.84
N SER A 40 6.22 12.17 -13.03
CA SER A 40 5.92 10.94 -12.27
C SER A 40 4.91 11.13 -11.13
N VAL A 41 4.73 12.36 -10.65
CA VAL A 41 3.77 12.73 -9.59
C VAL A 41 2.45 13.24 -10.19
N VAL A 42 2.42 13.51 -11.50
CA VAL A 42 1.19 13.91 -12.19
C VAL A 42 0.28 12.68 -12.36
N LEU A 43 -0.89 12.75 -11.72
CA LEU A 43 -2.00 11.81 -11.91
C LEU A 43 -2.45 11.82 -13.38
N SER A 44 -1.84 10.97 -14.22
CA SER A 44 -2.11 10.91 -15.65
C SER A 44 -3.42 10.19 -16.00
N HIS A 45 -3.82 9.22 -15.17
CA HIS A 45 -5.02 8.42 -15.37
C HIS A 45 -5.73 8.26 -14.04
N TYR A 46 -6.92 8.84 -13.92
CA TYR A 46 -7.83 8.57 -12.81
C TYR A 46 -9.15 8.05 -13.40
N ARG A 47 -9.65 6.95 -12.85
CA ARG A 47 -10.95 6.38 -13.21
C ARG A 47 -11.85 6.49 -11.99
N LEU A 48 -12.83 7.40 -12.05
CA LEU A 48 -13.87 7.46 -11.03
C LEU A 48 -14.86 6.33 -11.26
N SER A 49 -14.80 5.31 -10.42
CA SER A 49 -15.88 4.34 -10.25
C SER A 49 -16.79 4.82 -9.13
N LYS A 50 -18.08 4.99 -9.41
CA LYS A 50 -19.08 5.41 -8.42
C LYS A 50 -19.41 4.22 -7.51
N ILE A 51 -18.71 4.11 -6.38
CA ILE A 51 -18.87 3.00 -5.42
C ILE A 51 -20.29 2.98 -4.83
N ARG A 52 -20.91 4.15 -4.61
CA ARG A 52 -22.28 4.27 -4.07
C ARG A 52 -22.89 5.63 -4.38
N GLN A 53 -24.18 5.67 -4.73
CA GLN A 53 -24.98 6.90 -4.79
C GLN A 53 -25.96 6.88 -3.62
N GLN A 54 -25.85 7.83 -2.69
CA GLN A 54 -26.86 8.07 -1.66
C GLN A 54 -27.54 9.40 -1.97
N ASP A 55 -28.86 9.39 -2.10
CA ASP A 55 -29.66 10.62 -2.10
C ASP A 55 -29.74 11.12 -0.66
N ILE A 56 -28.94 12.15 -0.35
CA ILE A 56 -29.06 12.88 0.91
C ILE A 56 -30.25 13.82 0.75
N ASN A 57 -31.43 13.37 1.18
CA ASN A 57 -32.59 14.25 1.30
C ASN A 57 -32.33 15.25 2.45
N LEU A 58 -31.76 16.42 2.12
CA LEU A 58 -31.86 17.57 3.01
C LEU A 58 -33.34 17.95 3.08
N LYS A 59 -33.96 17.71 4.25
CA LYS A 59 -35.33 18.14 4.51
C LYS A 59 -35.34 19.68 4.59
N ASP A 60 -35.58 20.34 3.46
CA ASP A 60 -35.73 21.80 3.34
C ASP A 60 -37.03 22.36 3.97
N LYS A 61 -37.54 21.76 5.04
CA LYS A 61 -38.68 22.30 5.80
C LYS A 61 -38.54 21.95 7.28
N ALA A 62 -37.63 22.65 7.96
CA ALA A 62 -37.68 22.79 9.42
C ALA A 62 -38.21 24.20 9.74
N GLU A 63 -39.52 24.39 9.64
CA GLU A 63 -40.18 25.28 10.59
C GLU A 63 -40.09 24.60 11.96
N THR A 64 -39.71 25.37 12.98
CA THR A 64 -39.31 24.96 14.34
C THR A 64 -37.94 24.27 14.45
N GLY A 65 -37.04 24.92 15.20
CA GLY A 65 -35.64 24.54 15.39
C GLY A 65 -35.48 23.10 15.86
N VAL A 66 -35.11 22.23 14.93
CA VAL A 66 -34.49 20.95 15.24
C VAL A 66 -33.04 21.25 15.52
N TYR A 67 -32.74 21.60 16.77
CA TYR A 67 -31.38 21.51 17.27
C TYR A 67 -30.90 20.07 17.09
N LEU A 68 -29.65 19.90 16.64
CA LEU A 68 -28.99 18.61 16.72
C LEU A 68 -29.14 18.14 18.18
N SER A 69 -29.78 16.99 18.37
CA SER A 69 -29.77 16.36 19.69
C SER A 69 -28.32 16.13 20.06
N PRO A 70 -27.85 16.55 21.25
CA PRO A 70 -26.54 16.15 21.73
C PRO A 70 -26.45 14.63 21.59
N GLY A 71 -25.40 14.13 20.96
CA GLY A 71 -25.27 12.70 20.66
C GLY A 71 -25.28 11.89 21.95
N ASP A 72 -26.44 11.39 22.34
CA ASP A 72 -26.62 10.31 23.32
C ASP A 72 -26.21 8.94 22.74
N GLU A 73 -25.60 8.93 21.56
CA GLU A 73 -24.86 7.79 21.05
C GLU A 73 -23.55 7.65 21.84
N ILE A 74 -23.69 7.16 23.08
CA ILE A 74 -22.67 6.32 23.72
C ILE A 74 -22.18 5.37 22.64
N GLY A 75 -20.91 5.50 22.27
CA GLY A 75 -20.33 4.89 21.08
C GLY A 75 -20.89 3.51 20.83
N THR A 76 -21.64 3.36 19.73
CA THR A 76 -22.24 2.09 19.30
C THR A 76 -21.19 1.10 18.78
N ALA A 77 -19.93 1.28 19.19
CA ALA A 77 -18.83 0.37 18.95
C ALA A 77 -19.16 -0.96 19.63
N LYS A 78 -19.92 -1.79 18.90
CA LYS A 78 -20.05 -3.20 19.20
C LYS A 78 -18.61 -3.73 19.22
N PRO A 79 -18.18 -4.41 20.28
CA PRO A 79 -16.90 -5.09 20.28
C PRO A 79 -16.95 -6.08 19.11
N LYS A 80 -16.24 -5.76 18.03
CA LYS A 80 -16.05 -6.69 16.92
C LYS A 80 -15.20 -7.85 17.43
N ASP A 81 -15.47 -9.05 16.93
CA ASP A 81 -14.60 -10.18 17.21
C ASP A 81 -13.18 -9.83 16.71
N LYS A 82 -12.15 -10.14 17.48
CA LYS A 82 -10.75 -9.90 17.12
C LYS A 82 -10.41 -10.53 15.76
N LYS A 83 -11.06 -11.64 15.42
CA LYS A 83 -10.90 -12.30 14.11
C LYS A 83 -11.48 -11.47 12.97
N GLU A 84 -12.66 -10.89 13.17
CA GLU A 84 -13.30 -10.01 12.17
C GLU A 84 -12.51 -8.72 11.97
N GLU A 85 -11.97 -8.15 13.04
CA GLU A 85 -11.11 -6.98 12.97
C GLU A 85 -9.83 -7.27 12.18
N PHE A 86 -9.17 -8.39 12.49
CA PHE A 86 -7.98 -8.82 11.75
C PHE A 86 -8.25 -9.07 10.27
N LEU A 87 -9.35 -9.76 9.93
CA LEU A 87 -9.75 -9.95 8.54
C LEU A 87 -10.05 -8.63 7.85
N SER A 88 -10.71 -7.69 8.54
CA SER A 88 -11.01 -6.37 7.99
C SER A 88 -9.72 -5.62 7.64
N GLN A 89 -8.71 -5.68 8.50
CA GLN A 89 -7.40 -5.07 8.25
C GLN A 89 -6.68 -5.72 7.06
N ILE A 90 -6.75 -7.05 6.92
CA ILE A 90 -6.19 -7.76 5.76
C ILE A 90 -6.89 -7.29 4.48
N ILE A 91 -8.22 -7.27 4.47
CA ILE A 91 -9.01 -6.85 3.30
C ILE A 91 -8.66 -5.42 2.91
N SER A 92 -8.57 -4.48 3.86
CA SER A 92 -8.16 -3.10 3.58
C SER A 92 -6.78 -3.04 2.90
N ARG A 93 -5.79 -3.78 3.42
CA ARG A 93 -4.45 -3.83 2.81
C ARG A 93 -4.46 -4.47 1.42
N LEU A 94 -5.24 -5.53 1.21
CA LEU A 94 -5.35 -6.17 -0.10
C LEU A 94 -6.03 -5.25 -1.12
N ASN A 95 -7.06 -4.51 -0.71
CA ASN A 95 -7.76 -3.56 -1.58
C ASN A 95 -6.90 -2.34 -1.97
N GLU A 96 -5.87 -2.01 -1.19
CA GLU A 96 -4.87 -1.00 -1.56
C GLU A 96 -3.87 -1.53 -2.61
N LEU A 97 -3.63 -2.83 -2.65
CA LEU A 97 -2.63 -3.47 -3.52
C LEU A 97 -3.21 -3.90 -4.88
N PHE A 98 -4.46 -4.36 -4.90
CA PHE A 98 -5.10 -4.89 -6.10
C PHE A 98 -6.08 -3.91 -6.73
N ILE A 99 -6.18 -3.94 -8.06
CA ILE A 99 -7.29 -3.29 -8.78
C ILE A 99 -8.52 -4.18 -8.62
N THR A 100 -9.51 -3.74 -7.83
CA THR A 100 -10.65 -4.57 -7.40
C THR A 100 -11.84 -4.57 -8.37
N ASP A 101 -11.72 -4.00 -9.58
CA ASP A 101 -12.84 -3.85 -10.52
C ASP A 101 -13.47 -5.20 -10.93
N GLU A 102 -12.69 -6.31 -10.89
CA GLU A 102 -13.13 -7.67 -11.25
C GLU A 102 -12.95 -8.69 -10.10
N LEU A 103 -12.58 -8.25 -8.89
CA LEU A 103 -12.23 -9.13 -7.77
C LEU A 103 -13.10 -8.80 -6.56
N THR A 104 -13.65 -9.84 -5.91
CA THR A 104 -14.35 -9.66 -4.64
C THR A 104 -13.36 -9.72 -3.47
N ASP A 105 -13.73 -9.16 -2.31
CA ASP A 105 -12.92 -9.28 -1.08
C ASP A 105 -12.59 -10.75 -0.74
N LYS A 106 -13.52 -11.68 -1.04
CA LYS A 106 -13.30 -13.12 -0.82
C LYS A 106 -12.27 -13.69 -1.78
N ASP A 107 -12.25 -13.25 -3.04
CA ASP A 107 -11.26 -13.71 -4.02
C ASP A 107 -9.86 -13.28 -3.58
N LEU A 108 -9.70 -12.04 -3.11
CA LEU A 108 -8.45 -11.51 -2.60
C LEU A 108 -7.97 -12.28 -1.37
N VAL A 109 -8.86 -12.48 -0.39
CA VAL A 109 -8.52 -13.18 0.86
C VAL A 109 -8.17 -14.64 0.58
N ASN A 110 -8.96 -15.34 -0.24
CA ASN A 110 -8.68 -16.72 -0.62
C ASN A 110 -7.35 -16.84 -1.34
N TYR A 111 -7.07 -15.94 -2.30
CA TYR A 111 -5.81 -15.93 -3.02
C TYR A 111 -4.60 -15.70 -2.10
N ALA A 112 -4.70 -14.73 -1.19
CA ALA A 112 -3.64 -14.48 -0.20
C ALA A 112 -3.37 -15.71 0.67
N TYR A 113 -4.41 -16.45 1.08
CA TYR A 113 -4.24 -17.69 1.83
C TYR A 113 -3.65 -18.81 0.98
N THR A 114 -4.03 -18.96 -0.29
CA THR A 114 -3.41 -19.92 -1.20
C THR A 114 -1.91 -19.67 -1.33
N VAL A 115 -1.49 -18.43 -1.59
CA VAL A 115 -0.07 -18.08 -1.72
C VAL A 115 0.66 -18.29 -0.40
N ARG A 116 0.07 -17.89 0.73
CA ARG A 116 0.62 -18.15 2.08
C ARG A 116 0.86 -19.64 2.32
N ASP A 117 -0.14 -20.47 2.02
CA ASP A 117 -0.07 -21.90 2.27
C ASP A 117 0.98 -22.53 1.36
N LYS A 118 1.06 -22.09 0.10
CA LYS A 118 2.11 -22.55 -0.82
C LYS A 118 3.51 -22.17 -0.34
N LEU A 119 3.69 -20.93 0.13
CA LEU A 119 4.95 -20.48 0.72
C LEU A 119 5.33 -21.28 1.96
N SER A 120 4.34 -21.68 2.77
CA SER A 120 4.58 -22.43 4.00
C SER A 120 5.17 -23.82 3.77
N GLU A 121 5.06 -24.36 2.55
CA GLU A 121 5.74 -25.59 2.14
C GLU A 121 7.27 -25.41 2.03
N ASN A 122 7.76 -24.18 1.90
CA ASN A 122 9.19 -23.88 1.86
C ASN A 122 9.81 -23.91 3.27
N ALA A 123 10.37 -25.06 3.65
CA ALA A 123 10.97 -25.28 4.96
C ALA A 123 12.09 -24.29 5.31
N LEU A 124 12.84 -23.82 4.31
CA LEU A 124 13.95 -22.88 4.51
C LEU A 124 13.41 -21.52 4.93
N VAL A 125 12.41 -21.00 4.23
CA VAL A 125 11.76 -19.73 4.56
C VAL A 125 11.02 -19.82 5.90
N MET A 126 10.35 -20.93 6.18
CA MET A 126 9.71 -21.13 7.48
C MET A 126 10.72 -21.16 8.63
N SER A 127 11.90 -21.75 8.41
CA SER A 127 13.01 -21.68 9.38
C SER A 127 13.54 -20.26 9.55
N GLN A 128 13.62 -19.47 8.47
CA GLN A 128 14.05 -18.06 8.55
C GLN A 128 13.04 -17.22 9.33
N ILE A 129 11.74 -17.39 9.08
CA ILE A 129 10.67 -16.69 9.80
C ILE A 129 10.67 -17.06 11.29
N ALA A 130 10.91 -18.32 11.64
CA ALA A 130 10.89 -18.77 13.02
C ALA A 130 12.08 -18.26 13.86
N ASN A 131 13.23 -18.02 13.22
CA ASN A 131 14.50 -17.77 13.92
C ASN A 131 15.06 -16.35 13.78
N ASN A 132 14.45 -15.48 12.96
CA ASN A 132 14.95 -14.12 12.71
C ASN A 132 13.87 -13.06 12.96
N THR A 133 14.25 -11.78 13.03
CA THR A 133 13.26 -10.70 13.04
C THR A 133 12.53 -10.60 11.69
N PRO A 134 11.31 -10.03 11.64
CA PRO A 134 10.58 -9.89 10.38
C PRO A 134 11.40 -9.19 9.29
N GLU A 135 12.13 -8.13 9.65
CA GLU A 135 12.95 -7.35 8.72
C GLU A 135 14.09 -8.19 8.14
N GLN A 136 14.70 -9.05 8.97
CA GLN A 136 15.77 -9.96 8.54
C GLN A 136 15.24 -11.09 7.66
N ALA A 137 14.10 -11.67 8.01
CA ALA A 137 13.47 -12.73 7.21
C ALA A 137 13.07 -12.20 5.82
N MET A 138 12.55 -10.97 5.74
CA MET A 138 12.17 -10.32 4.48
C MET A 138 13.35 -9.97 3.58
N LEU A 139 14.57 -9.87 4.11
CA LEU A 139 15.81 -9.66 3.34
C LEU A 139 16.50 -10.96 2.94
N GLY A 140 16.07 -12.10 3.50
CA GLY A 140 16.61 -13.43 3.21
C GLY A 140 16.00 -14.03 1.94
N ASP A 141 15.62 -15.30 1.99
CA ASP A 141 15.06 -16.01 0.83
C ASP A 141 13.55 -15.76 0.65
N PHE A 142 12.93 -15.01 1.56
CA PHE A 142 11.50 -14.71 1.54
C PHE A 142 11.02 -14.07 0.23
N PRO A 143 11.68 -13.03 -0.35
CA PRO A 143 11.20 -12.40 -1.57
C PRO A 143 11.12 -13.39 -2.74
N LYS A 144 12.18 -14.18 -2.93
CA LYS A 144 12.21 -15.20 -3.99
C LYS A 144 11.16 -16.28 -3.75
N ALA A 145 11.03 -16.74 -2.51
CA ALA A 145 10.06 -17.79 -2.19
C ALA A 145 8.61 -17.32 -2.37
N ILE A 146 8.32 -16.03 -2.18
CA ILE A 146 7.01 -15.45 -2.51
C ILE A 146 6.76 -15.49 -4.01
N ASP A 147 7.72 -15.08 -4.84
CA ASP A 147 7.58 -15.14 -6.29
C ASP A 147 7.35 -16.59 -6.77
N ASP A 148 8.15 -17.53 -6.26
CA ASP A 148 8.01 -18.96 -6.56
C ASP A 148 6.63 -19.48 -6.11
N ALA A 149 6.16 -19.10 -4.91
CA ALA A 149 4.85 -19.51 -4.40
C ALA A 149 3.68 -18.94 -5.22
N VAL A 150 3.81 -17.72 -5.74
CA VAL A 150 2.82 -17.11 -6.66
C VAL A 150 2.74 -17.91 -7.97
N MET A 151 3.88 -18.29 -8.55
CA MET A 151 3.90 -19.08 -9.78
C MET A 151 3.35 -20.49 -9.54
N ASP A 152 3.86 -21.19 -8.52
CA ASP A 152 3.48 -22.57 -8.21
C ASP A 152 2.00 -22.70 -7.82
N SER A 153 1.46 -21.71 -7.10
CA SER A 153 0.03 -21.70 -6.76
C SER A 153 -0.85 -21.54 -8.00
N ASN A 154 -0.45 -20.70 -8.97
CA ASN A 154 -1.14 -20.58 -10.23
C ASN A 154 -1.07 -21.88 -11.04
N ASP A 155 0.10 -22.52 -11.14
CA ASP A 155 0.27 -23.79 -11.86
C ASP A 155 -0.60 -24.91 -11.24
N ALA A 156 -0.65 -24.98 -9.91
CA ALA A 156 -1.53 -25.89 -9.20
C ALA A 156 -3.01 -25.62 -9.52
N HIS A 157 -3.43 -24.35 -9.50
CA HIS A 157 -4.81 -23.96 -9.85
C HIS A 157 -5.16 -24.31 -11.30
N GLN A 158 -4.28 -24.03 -12.26
CA GLN A 158 -4.49 -24.39 -13.67
C GLN A 158 -4.60 -25.91 -13.86
N ASN A 159 -3.76 -26.69 -13.17
CA ASN A 159 -3.81 -28.14 -13.20
C ASN A 159 -5.14 -28.68 -12.62
N GLN A 160 -5.55 -28.19 -11.45
CA GLN A 160 -6.82 -28.55 -10.83
C GLN A 160 -8.01 -28.23 -11.75
N MET A 161 -8.03 -27.02 -12.32
CA MET A 161 -9.05 -26.61 -13.28
C MET A 161 -9.10 -27.57 -14.48
N MET A 162 -7.96 -27.89 -15.08
CA MET A 162 -7.89 -28.82 -16.21
C MET A 162 -8.42 -30.20 -15.86
N GLN A 163 -8.07 -30.75 -14.70
CA GLN A 163 -8.56 -32.05 -14.24
C GLN A 163 -10.09 -32.06 -14.03
N LEU A 164 -10.64 -30.98 -13.47
CA LEU A 164 -12.08 -30.86 -13.26
C LEU A 164 -12.84 -30.70 -14.58
N LEU A 165 -12.30 -29.94 -15.54
CA LEU A 165 -12.98 -29.71 -16.82
C LEU A 165 -12.86 -30.90 -17.80
N SER A 166 -11.82 -31.72 -17.66
CA SER A 166 -11.57 -32.87 -18.56
C SER A 166 -12.23 -34.17 -18.12
N ASP A 167 -12.58 -34.32 -16.83
CA ASP A 167 -13.14 -35.55 -16.28
C ASP A 167 -14.48 -35.27 -15.54
N PRO A 168 -15.63 -35.63 -16.16
CA PRO A 168 -16.95 -35.43 -15.56
C PRO A 168 -17.14 -36.13 -14.20
N ALA A 169 -16.47 -37.27 -13.96
CA ALA A 169 -16.60 -37.99 -12.70
C ALA A 169 -15.88 -37.24 -11.57
N LYS A 170 -14.69 -36.69 -11.85
CA LYS A 170 -13.98 -35.79 -10.90
C LYS A 170 -14.77 -34.52 -10.64
N ALA A 171 -15.34 -33.91 -11.68
CA ALA A 171 -16.19 -32.73 -11.54
C ALA A 171 -17.39 -32.99 -10.62
N ALA A 172 -18.08 -34.11 -10.80
CA ALA A 172 -19.22 -34.50 -9.95
C ALA A 172 -18.80 -34.73 -8.49
N GLY A 173 -17.65 -35.40 -8.27
CA GLY A 173 -17.08 -35.60 -6.94
C GLY A 173 -16.73 -34.28 -6.25
N PHE A 174 -16.07 -33.36 -6.96
CA PHE A 174 -15.72 -32.04 -6.44
C PHE A 174 -16.95 -31.19 -6.14
N ALA A 175 -17.96 -31.19 -7.03
CA ALA A 175 -19.23 -30.50 -6.81
C ALA A 175 -19.92 -30.97 -5.52
N ARG A 176 -19.84 -32.27 -5.20
CA ARG A 176 -20.37 -32.81 -3.96
C ARG A 176 -19.65 -32.26 -2.73
N VAL A 177 -18.31 -32.20 -2.77
CA VAL A 177 -17.50 -31.62 -1.68
C VAL A 177 -17.88 -30.16 -1.45
N VAL A 178 -17.98 -29.36 -2.52
CA VAL A 178 -18.37 -27.94 -2.43
C VAL A 178 -19.78 -27.80 -1.85
N PHE A 179 -20.72 -28.65 -2.27
CA PHE A 179 -22.08 -28.65 -1.71
C PHE A 179 -22.08 -28.95 -0.21
N ASP A 180 -21.34 -29.97 0.24
CA ASP A 180 -21.27 -30.34 1.64
C ASP A 180 -20.64 -29.21 2.49
N LEU A 181 -19.62 -28.52 1.98
CA LEU A 181 -19.03 -27.33 2.64
C LEU A 181 -20.03 -26.18 2.79
N LEU A 182 -20.85 -25.91 1.76
CA LEU A 182 -21.87 -24.86 1.81
C LEU A 182 -23.00 -25.17 2.79
N VAL A 183 -23.31 -26.45 3.00
CA VAL A 183 -24.37 -26.88 3.92
C VAL A 183 -23.86 -26.95 5.37
N GLN A 184 -22.62 -27.40 5.59
CA GLN A 184 -22.03 -27.49 6.92
C GLN A 184 -21.51 -26.15 7.46
N GLY A 185 -21.19 -25.19 6.58
CA GLY A 185 -20.69 -23.86 6.95
C GLY A 185 -21.77 -22.85 7.36
N LYS A 186 -23.00 -23.29 7.65
CA LYS A 186 -24.09 -22.47 8.19
C LYS A 186 -24.23 -22.61 9.69
#